data_AF-A0A7W8DSG9-F1
#
_entry.id   AF-A0A7W8DSG9-F1
#
_cell.length_a   1.000
_cell.length_b   1.000
_cell.length_c   1.000
_cell.angle_alpha   90.00
_cell.angle_beta   90.00
_cell.angle_gamma   90.00
#
_symmetry.space_group_name_H-M   'P 1'
#
loop_
_entity.id
_entity.type
_entity.pdbx_description
1 polymer ?
#
loop_
_entity_poly.entity_id
_entity_poly.type
_entity_poly.pdbx_seq_one_letter_code
_entity_poly.pdbx_strand_id
1 'polypeptide(L)'
;MNYTDPYTSSCFDDDLAANAALTWVPWVGSAYSKLPAGRKVLIVAESHYSNEQKADEVPRKIEELMQDKSYTRAVVSESLVHNEWSTRTLSTMHQLLFSPKDREAFWSHVAFFNIVQRPMWFRDGAPERPTWEDYWKGWRAFLVVVQVLRPDHVLFIGVEAANHFNGVMAAEQREHVAVEWIEKVGSAYARTASLVMDGTRIPIHFIKHCGKYFSTDRWSDYLHRNATDMMRSIAVSAGASLPDAPARSLHVLGMAKSCLDLRGANAPKLELDFLRLVMAIRDFEDVGDEAVGYLLVLNEKVATRAKEWQKKYGIGDKVIVRVASISEDDLAALRSEKLRNATGMLQLQRIDDAEALLSLAEDGKRFGEAHLATEITKDYPGILPLQDTTPREALPLHIAWDYYGTIPISTPTDQES
;
A
#
# COMPACT_ATOMS: atom_id res chain seq x y z
N MET A 1 34.50 -12.94 -17.77
CA MET A 1 33.92 -12.75 -16.42
C MET A 1 33.75 -14.16 -15.85
N ASN A 2 34.46 -14.53 -14.77
CA ASN A 2 34.58 -15.94 -14.35
C ASN A 2 33.83 -16.25 -13.04
N TYR A 3 32.90 -15.38 -12.64
CA TYR A 3 32.10 -15.61 -11.45
C TYR A 3 30.92 -16.52 -11.78
N THR A 4 30.92 -17.74 -11.24
CA THR A 4 29.87 -18.74 -11.49
C THR A 4 29.27 -19.21 -10.18
N ASP A 5 28.03 -18.82 -9.94
CA ASP A 5 27.17 -19.34 -8.88
C ASP A 5 25.93 -19.97 -9.54
N PRO A 6 25.45 -21.16 -9.14
CA PRO A 6 24.31 -21.82 -9.79
C PRO A 6 22.99 -21.01 -9.69
N TYR A 7 22.92 -20.05 -8.77
CA TYR A 7 21.75 -19.20 -8.56
C TYR A 7 21.84 -17.87 -9.29
N THR A 8 22.94 -17.59 -10.01
CA THR A 8 23.08 -16.40 -10.85
C THR A 8 22.98 -16.73 -12.35
N SER A 9 22.43 -15.79 -13.12
CA SER A 9 22.32 -15.89 -14.58
C SER A 9 23.40 -15.07 -15.26
N SER A 10 24.03 -15.65 -16.27
CA SER A 10 24.96 -14.95 -17.17
C SER A 10 24.32 -14.49 -18.48
N CYS A 11 23.02 -14.75 -18.70
CA CYS A 11 22.39 -14.47 -20.00
C CYS A 11 22.23 -12.97 -20.32
N PHE A 12 22.54 -12.09 -19.37
CA PHE A 12 22.54 -10.64 -19.52
C PHE A 12 23.96 -10.04 -19.55
N ASP A 13 25.00 -10.88 -19.41
CA ASP A 13 26.37 -10.42 -19.14
C ASP A 13 26.95 -9.67 -20.32
N ASP A 14 26.64 -10.06 -21.55
CA ASP A 14 27.14 -9.38 -22.74
C ASP A 14 26.67 -7.92 -22.78
N ASP A 15 25.40 -7.66 -22.42
CA ASP A 15 24.83 -6.30 -22.39
C ASP A 15 25.31 -5.50 -21.16
N LEU A 16 25.42 -6.15 -19.99
CA LEU A 16 25.79 -5.49 -18.74
C LEU A 16 27.30 -5.20 -18.66
N ALA A 17 28.15 -6.15 -19.04
CA ALA A 17 29.59 -6.04 -18.92
C ALA A 17 30.20 -5.05 -19.91
N ALA A 18 29.59 -4.92 -21.10
CA ALA A 18 30.01 -3.99 -22.13
C ALA A 18 29.79 -2.52 -21.74
N ASN A 19 28.94 -2.24 -20.75
CA ASN A 19 28.60 -0.86 -20.39
C ASN A 19 29.59 -0.27 -19.38
N ALA A 20 30.27 0.81 -19.78
CA ALA A 20 31.25 1.51 -18.96
C ALA A 20 30.65 2.23 -17.73
N ALA A 21 29.32 2.46 -17.70
CA ALA A 21 28.66 3.06 -16.53
C ALA A 21 28.60 2.12 -15.33
N LEU A 22 28.72 0.81 -15.55
CA LEU A 22 28.69 -0.19 -14.48
C LEU A 22 30.13 -0.51 -14.06
N THR A 23 30.52 -0.11 -12.85
CA THR A 23 31.75 -0.64 -12.22
C THR A 23 31.53 -2.10 -11.87
N TRP A 24 30.37 -2.43 -11.31
CA TRP A 24 29.97 -3.77 -10.93
C TRP A 24 28.69 -4.18 -11.62
N VAL A 25 28.66 -5.39 -12.16
CA VAL A 25 27.42 -5.94 -12.72
C VAL A 25 26.47 -6.35 -11.60
N PRO A 26 25.14 -6.19 -11.78
CA PRO A 26 24.18 -6.64 -10.79
C PRO A 26 24.20 -8.17 -10.64
N TRP A 27 23.70 -8.63 -9.49
CA TRP A 27 23.23 -10.00 -9.37
C TRP A 27 21.91 -10.13 -10.12
N VAL A 28 21.81 -11.17 -10.95
CA VAL A 28 20.58 -11.54 -11.63
C VAL A 28 20.32 -13.01 -11.33
N GLY A 29 19.19 -13.32 -10.71
CA GLY A 29 18.85 -14.70 -10.38
C GLY A 29 18.74 -15.60 -11.62
N SER A 30 19.11 -16.88 -11.48
CA SER A 30 19.10 -17.86 -12.58
C SER A 30 17.72 -18.13 -13.20
N ALA A 31 16.64 -17.87 -12.45
CA ALA A 31 15.25 -17.96 -12.90
C ALA A 31 14.63 -16.61 -13.29
N TYR A 32 15.33 -15.48 -13.08
CA TYR A 32 14.80 -14.12 -13.29
C TYR A 32 14.23 -13.90 -14.70
N SER A 33 14.94 -14.36 -15.74
CA SER A 33 14.49 -14.19 -17.14
C SER A 33 13.26 -15.00 -17.50
N LYS A 34 12.98 -16.07 -16.72
CA LYS A 34 11.85 -16.99 -16.92
C LYS A 34 10.60 -16.58 -16.15
N LEU A 35 10.70 -15.55 -15.30
CA LEU A 35 9.55 -15.02 -14.58
C LEU A 35 8.53 -14.41 -15.55
N PRO A 36 7.22 -14.61 -15.30
CA PRO A 36 6.19 -13.96 -16.10
C PRO A 36 6.22 -12.43 -15.92
N ALA A 37 5.60 -11.73 -16.86
CA ALA A 37 5.45 -10.27 -16.76
C ALA A 37 4.72 -9.86 -15.46
N GLY A 38 5.08 -8.71 -14.91
CA GLY A 38 4.54 -8.22 -13.64
C GLY A 38 5.21 -8.80 -12.39
N ARG A 39 6.25 -9.63 -12.51
CA ARG A 39 6.87 -10.39 -11.41
C ARG A 39 8.34 -10.09 -11.15
N LYS A 40 9.03 -9.44 -12.08
CA LYS A 40 10.47 -9.20 -12.00
C LYS A 40 10.76 -8.07 -11.02
N VAL A 41 11.40 -8.41 -9.91
CA VAL A 41 11.76 -7.44 -8.86
C VAL A 41 13.25 -7.13 -8.92
N LEU A 42 13.58 -5.84 -8.99
CA LEU A 42 14.94 -5.33 -8.80
C LEU A 42 15.06 -4.68 -7.42
N ILE A 43 15.92 -5.22 -6.57
CA ILE A 43 16.27 -4.66 -5.28
C ILE A 43 17.52 -3.79 -5.43
N VAL A 44 17.46 -2.55 -4.95
CA VAL A 44 18.57 -1.60 -5.05
C VAL A 44 19.04 -1.21 -3.65
N ALA A 45 20.27 -1.58 -3.31
CA ALA A 45 20.96 -1.11 -2.10
C ALA A 45 21.79 0.14 -2.39
N GLU A 46 22.26 0.81 -1.33
CA GLU A 46 23.02 2.06 -1.48
C GLU A 46 24.45 1.80 -1.97
N SER A 47 25.29 1.12 -1.17
CA SER A 47 26.72 1.02 -1.45
C SER A 47 27.36 -0.22 -0.82
N HIS A 48 28.54 -0.59 -1.32
CA HIS A 48 29.42 -1.58 -0.69
C HIS A 48 30.43 -0.86 0.21
N TYR A 49 30.68 -1.41 1.40
CA TYR A 49 31.66 -0.87 2.35
C TYR A 49 32.84 -1.82 2.50
N SER A 50 34.06 -1.26 2.47
CA SER A 50 35.27 -1.95 2.90
C SER A 50 35.60 -1.58 4.35
N ASN A 51 36.00 -2.59 5.13
CA ASN A 51 36.42 -2.46 6.53
C ASN A 51 37.94 -2.47 6.71
N GLU A 52 38.72 -2.34 5.64
CA GLU A 52 40.17 -2.19 5.79
C GLU A 52 40.48 -0.95 6.65
N GLN A 53 41.50 -1.03 7.50
CA GLN A 53 41.81 0.00 8.50
C GLN A 53 43.19 0.63 8.26
N LYS A 54 44.04 -0.01 7.46
CA LYS A 54 45.37 0.50 7.10
C LYS A 54 45.25 1.55 6.00
N ALA A 55 45.54 2.79 6.36
CA ALA A 55 45.37 3.97 5.49
C ALA A 55 46.15 3.86 4.16
N ASP A 56 47.30 3.20 4.18
CA ASP A 56 48.19 2.96 3.04
C ASP A 56 47.69 1.84 2.11
N GLU A 57 46.91 0.90 2.61
CA GLU A 57 46.31 -0.20 1.80
C GLU A 57 45.01 0.22 1.11
N VAL A 58 44.36 1.30 1.57
CA VAL A 58 43.08 1.78 1.04
C VAL A 58 43.10 2.01 -0.47
N PRO A 59 44.08 2.75 -1.04
CA PRO A 59 44.08 3.02 -2.48
C PRO A 59 44.19 1.73 -3.31
N ARG A 60 45.05 0.80 -2.86
CA ARG A 60 45.23 -0.51 -3.51
C ARG A 60 43.93 -1.32 -3.46
N LYS A 61 43.25 -1.34 -2.31
CA LYS A 61 41.99 -2.07 -2.17
C LYS A 61 40.85 -1.44 -2.98
N ILE A 62 40.81 -0.11 -3.09
CA ILE A 62 39.87 0.58 -3.97
C ILE A 62 40.09 0.15 -5.42
N GLU A 63 41.33 0.19 -5.90
CA GLU A 63 41.66 -0.20 -7.27
C GLU A 63 41.29 -1.67 -7.55
N GLU A 64 41.62 -2.57 -6.63
CA GLU A 64 41.26 -4.00 -6.72
C GLU A 64 39.74 -4.20 -6.85
N LEU A 65 38.96 -3.56 -5.97
CA LEU A 65 37.49 -3.67 -5.99
C LEU A 65 36.86 -2.99 -7.21
N MET A 66 37.43 -1.88 -7.69
CA MET A 66 36.95 -1.19 -8.89
C MET A 66 37.20 -2.00 -10.19
N GLN A 67 38.19 -2.89 -10.19
CA GLN A 67 38.49 -3.77 -11.33
C GLN A 67 37.69 -5.08 -11.31
N ASP A 68 37.21 -5.52 -10.15
CA ASP A 68 36.37 -6.71 -10.02
C ASP A 68 34.90 -6.42 -10.39
N LYS A 69 34.58 -6.57 -11.67
CA LYS A 69 33.21 -6.42 -12.19
C LYS A 69 32.19 -7.32 -11.48
N SER A 70 32.60 -8.46 -10.94
CA SER A 70 31.72 -9.43 -10.27
C SER A 70 31.51 -9.16 -8.78
N TYR A 71 32.09 -8.10 -8.22
CA TYR A 71 32.09 -7.87 -6.77
C TYR A 71 30.68 -7.87 -6.13
N THR A 72 29.70 -7.22 -6.77
CA THR A 72 28.31 -7.26 -6.29
C THR A 72 27.74 -8.68 -6.26
N ARG A 73 28.07 -9.52 -7.26
CA ARG A 73 27.62 -10.91 -7.30
C ARG A 73 28.26 -11.75 -6.20
N ALA A 74 29.56 -11.56 -5.96
CA ALA A 74 30.27 -12.21 -4.85
C ALA A 74 29.62 -11.87 -3.51
N VAL A 75 29.34 -10.58 -3.26
CA VAL A 75 28.64 -10.15 -2.03
C VAL A 75 27.26 -10.81 -1.88
N VAL A 76 26.46 -10.86 -2.95
CA VAL A 76 25.13 -11.47 -2.90
C VAL A 76 25.23 -12.98 -2.66
N SER A 77 26.09 -13.70 -3.36
CA SER A 77 26.28 -15.13 -3.17
C SER A 77 26.78 -15.46 -1.75
N GLU A 78 27.90 -14.89 -1.33
CA GLU A 78 28.51 -15.19 -0.03
C GLU A 78 27.57 -14.82 1.12
N SER A 79 26.98 -13.62 1.10
CA SER A 79 26.19 -13.14 2.24
C SER A 79 24.71 -13.51 2.17
N LEU A 80 24.09 -13.31 1.01
CA LEU A 80 22.64 -13.35 0.88
C LEU A 80 22.13 -14.72 0.43
N VAL A 81 22.91 -15.47 -0.36
CA VAL A 81 22.59 -16.85 -0.75
C VAL A 81 23.12 -17.83 0.30
N HIS A 82 24.43 -17.91 0.47
CA HIS A 82 25.12 -18.94 1.26
C HIS A 82 25.27 -18.61 2.75
N ASN A 83 24.96 -17.36 3.15
CA ASN A 83 25.02 -16.91 4.55
C ASN A 83 26.41 -17.05 5.22
N GLU A 84 27.49 -16.96 4.45
CA GLU A 84 28.86 -17.08 4.95
C GLU A 84 29.22 -15.94 5.91
N TRP A 85 28.68 -14.76 5.63
CA TRP A 85 28.78 -13.59 6.48
C TRP A 85 27.50 -12.74 6.38
N SER A 86 27.29 -11.83 7.32
CA SER A 86 26.17 -10.91 7.25
C SER A 86 26.48 -9.57 7.89
N THR A 87 25.72 -8.55 7.51
CA THR A 87 25.65 -7.27 8.21
C THR A 87 24.23 -7.04 8.69
N ARG A 88 24.06 -6.08 9.62
CA ARG A 88 22.72 -5.68 10.07
C ARG A 88 21.81 -5.32 8.89
N THR A 89 22.32 -4.57 7.92
CA THR A 89 21.55 -4.16 6.74
C THR A 89 21.02 -5.36 5.97
N LEU A 90 21.89 -6.35 5.71
CA LEU A 90 21.55 -7.53 4.93
C LEU A 90 20.59 -8.45 5.70
N SER A 91 20.83 -8.66 7.01
CA SER A 91 19.94 -9.42 7.88
C SER A 91 18.54 -8.79 7.99
N THR A 92 18.46 -7.48 8.23
CA THR A 92 17.19 -6.76 8.32
C THR A 92 16.46 -6.70 6.98
N MET A 93 17.20 -6.59 5.87
CA MET A 93 16.62 -6.69 4.53
C MET A 93 16.00 -8.07 4.31
N HIS A 94 16.65 -9.18 4.67
CA HIS A 94 16.00 -10.50 4.61
C HIS A 94 14.75 -10.57 5.46
N GLN A 95 14.77 -10.00 6.68
CA GLN A 95 13.57 -9.99 7.53
C GLN A 95 12.40 -9.25 6.88
N LEU A 96 12.67 -8.12 6.23
CA LEU A 96 11.67 -7.37 5.47
C LEU A 96 11.13 -8.19 4.27
N LEU A 97 11.98 -9.00 3.65
CA LEU A 97 11.67 -9.83 2.49
C LEU A 97 11.20 -11.25 2.88
N PHE A 98 10.44 -11.36 3.97
CA PHE A 98 9.87 -12.60 4.51
C PHE A 98 10.84 -13.63 5.11
N SER A 99 12.07 -13.23 5.46
CA SER A 99 13.08 -14.13 6.01
C SER A 99 13.13 -15.47 5.24
N PRO A 100 13.42 -15.43 3.92
CA PRO A 100 13.24 -16.58 3.06
C PRO A 100 13.95 -17.79 3.66
N LYS A 101 13.18 -18.84 3.95
CA LYS A 101 13.72 -20.09 4.51
C LYS A 101 14.67 -20.74 3.50
N ASP A 102 14.30 -20.64 2.22
CA ASP A 102 15.10 -21.05 1.08
C ASP A 102 15.67 -19.79 0.40
N ARG A 103 16.88 -19.42 0.80
CA ARG A 103 17.58 -18.25 0.25
C ARG A 103 17.98 -18.46 -1.21
N GLU A 104 18.37 -19.67 -1.56
CA GLU A 104 18.77 -20.05 -2.92
C GLU A 104 17.61 -19.86 -3.89
N ALA A 105 16.43 -20.41 -3.55
CA ALA A 105 15.22 -20.19 -4.30
C ALA A 105 14.89 -18.71 -4.42
N PHE A 106 14.92 -17.96 -3.32
CA PHE A 106 14.63 -16.52 -3.35
C PHE A 106 15.55 -15.74 -4.29
N TRP A 107 16.87 -15.89 -4.14
CA TRP A 107 17.86 -15.15 -4.92
C TRP A 107 17.96 -15.61 -6.37
N SER A 108 17.48 -16.81 -6.70
CA SER A 108 17.33 -17.25 -8.09
C SER A 108 16.23 -16.49 -8.85
N HIS A 109 15.28 -15.82 -8.17
CA HIS A 109 14.15 -15.14 -8.82
C HIS A 109 14.27 -13.61 -8.85
N VAL A 110 15.15 -13.00 -8.06
CA VAL A 110 15.26 -11.53 -7.97
C VAL A 110 16.57 -11.02 -8.58
N ALA A 111 16.61 -9.73 -8.89
CA ALA A 111 17.85 -9.03 -9.23
C ALA A 111 18.27 -8.09 -8.09
N PHE A 112 19.57 -7.86 -7.94
CA PHE A 112 20.14 -6.97 -6.92
C PHE A 112 21.24 -6.08 -7.48
N PHE A 113 21.18 -4.81 -7.12
CA PHE A 113 22.06 -3.77 -7.61
C PHE A 113 22.43 -2.79 -6.48
N ASN A 114 23.65 -2.23 -6.52
CA ASN A 114 24.04 -1.13 -5.65
C ASN A 114 24.13 0.16 -6.46
N ILE A 115 23.41 1.20 -6.04
CA ILE A 115 23.38 2.47 -6.78
C ILE A 115 24.75 3.14 -6.81
N VAL A 116 25.52 3.10 -5.72
CA VAL A 116 26.89 3.63 -5.68
C VAL A 116 27.85 2.64 -6.34
N GLN A 117 28.54 3.10 -7.39
CA GLN A 117 29.42 2.30 -8.25
C GLN A 117 30.90 2.44 -7.90
N ARG A 118 31.21 2.64 -6.62
CA ARG A 118 32.57 2.62 -6.07
C ARG A 118 32.55 2.13 -4.62
N PRO A 119 33.65 1.57 -4.09
CA PRO A 119 33.69 1.17 -2.70
C PRO A 119 33.62 2.40 -1.79
N MET A 120 32.81 2.30 -0.75
CA MET A 120 32.74 3.25 0.35
C MET A 120 33.60 2.76 1.51
N TRP A 121 34.12 3.69 2.30
CA TRP A 121 35.02 3.35 3.39
C TRP A 121 34.37 3.38 4.78
N PHE A 122 34.68 2.39 5.61
CA PHE A 122 34.30 2.40 7.03
C PHE A 122 35.57 2.47 7.90
N ARG A 123 35.83 3.63 8.52
CA ARG A 123 37.04 3.85 9.33
C ARG A 123 36.70 4.51 10.66
N ASP A 124 37.38 4.08 11.72
CA ASP A 124 37.30 4.69 13.04
C ASP A 124 35.85 4.87 13.55
N GLY A 125 34.95 3.96 13.17
CA GLY A 125 33.52 4.00 13.53
C GLY A 125 32.65 4.94 12.67
N ALA A 126 33.21 5.59 11.67
CA ALA A 126 32.52 6.53 10.78
C ALA A 126 32.45 5.97 9.33
N PRO A 127 31.23 5.67 8.80
CA PRO A 127 31.07 5.37 7.39
C PRO A 127 31.23 6.63 6.54
N GLU A 128 32.05 6.54 5.50
CA GLU A 128 32.05 7.48 4.39
C GLU A 128 30.64 7.55 3.78
N ARG A 129 30.20 8.77 3.42
CA ARG A 129 28.88 8.98 2.82
C ARG A 129 28.99 9.19 1.32
N PRO A 130 28.09 8.60 0.52
CA PRO A 130 28.07 8.85 -0.91
C PRO A 130 27.92 10.34 -1.19
N THR A 131 28.64 10.80 -2.19
CA THR A 131 28.58 12.18 -2.67
C THR A 131 27.44 12.34 -3.68
N TRP A 132 27.16 13.60 -4.05
CA TRP A 132 26.21 13.89 -5.12
C TRP A 132 26.61 13.23 -6.46
N GLU A 133 27.92 13.20 -6.76
CA GLU A 133 28.43 12.60 -8.00
C GLU A 133 28.25 11.07 -8.01
N ASP A 134 28.39 10.43 -6.84
CA ASP A 134 28.17 8.99 -6.68
C ASP A 134 26.74 8.61 -7.04
N TYR A 135 25.75 9.36 -6.55
CA TYR A 135 24.35 9.12 -6.90
C TYR A 135 24.04 9.40 -8.37
N TRP A 136 24.61 10.46 -8.96
CA TRP A 136 24.39 10.77 -10.39
C TRP A 136 24.97 9.73 -11.33
N LYS A 137 26.21 9.28 -11.08
CA LYS A 137 26.79 8.14 -11.81
C LYS A 137 25.97 6.87 -11.58
N GLY A 138 25.55 6.65 -10.33
CA GLY A 138 24.71 5.54 -9.95
C GLY A 138 23.39 5.47 -10.71
N TRP A 139 22.66 6.58 -10.81
CA TRP A 139 21.39 6.64 -11.56
C TRP A 139 21.58 6.38 -13.06
N ARG A 140 22.69 6.81 -13.65
CA ARG A 140 23.03 6.45 -15.05
C ARG A 140 23.27 4.95 -15.20
N ALA A 141 24.01 4.35 -14.27
CA ALA A 141 24.21 2.90 -14.23
C ALA A 141 22.89 2.15 -14.01
N PHE A 142 22.01 2.66 -13.15
CA PHE A 142 20.67 2.11 -12.93
C PHE A 142 19.82 2.12 -14.21
N LEU A 143 19.86 3.19 -15.00
CA LEU A 143 19.13 3.25 -16.28
C LEU A 143 19.58 2.15 -17.25
N VAL A 144 20.87 1.83 -17.29
CA VAL A 144 21.41 0.69 -18.05
C VAL A 144 20.83 -0.63 -17.53
N VAL A 145 20.88 -0.84 -16.21
CA VAL A 145 20.36 -2.06 -15.57
C VAL A 145 18.88 -2.25 -15.87
N VAL A 146 18.08 -1.19 -15.73
CA VAL A 146 16.64 -1.25 -16.00
C VAL A 146 16.37 -1.54 -17.47
N GLN A 147 17.10 -0.91 -18.39
CA GLN A 147 16.97 -1.16 -19.82
C GLN A 147 17.24 -2.63 -20.22
N VAL A 148 18.26 -3.24 -19.62
CA VAL A 148 18.64 -4.63 -19.89
C VAL A 148 17.71 -5.62 -19.18
N LEU A 149 17.46 -5.43 -17.88
CA LEU A 149 16.75 -6.40 -17.06
C LEU A 149 15.22 -6.31 -17.17
N ARG A 150 14.69 -5.15 -17.56
CA ARG A 150 13.25 -4.89 -17.65
C ARG A 150 12.49 -5.32 -16.37
N PRO A 151 12.84 -4.80 -15.19
CA PRO A 151 12.09 -5.09 -13.97
C PRO A 151 10.67 -4.53 -14.07
N ASP A 152 9.73 -5.24 -13.46
CA ASP A 152 8.35 -4.78 -13.29
C ASP A 152 8.22 -3.91 -12.03
N HIS A 153 9.03 -4.20 -10.99
CA HIS A 153 9.02 -3.49 -9.72
C HIS A 153 10.44 -3.18 -9.24
N VAL A 154 10.62 -2.01 -8.62
CA VAL A 154 11.92 -1.60 -8.05
C VAL A 154 11.77 -1.19 -6.58
N LEU A 155 12.60 -1.80 -5.72
CA LEU A 155 12.68 -1.47 -4.29
C LEU A 155 14.07 -0.89 -3.95
N PHE A 156 14.12 0.39 -3.60
CA PHE A 156 15.32 1.02 -3.06
C PHE A 156 15.36 0.90 -1.53
N ILE A 157 16.42 0.26 -1.02
CA ILE A 157 16.76 0.16 0.40
C ILE A 157 17.57 1.39 0.81
N GLY A 158 16.90 2.53 0.90
CA GLY A 158 17.51 3.83 1.21
C GLY A 158 16.79 4.98 0.50
N VAL A 159 16.44 6.03 1.24
CA VAL A 159 15.71 7.18 0.69
C VAL A 159 16.60 8.22 0.03
N GLU A 160 17.90 8.25 0.34
CA GLU A 160 18.82 9.30 -0.12
C GLU A 160 18.93 9.34 -1.65
N ALA A 161 18.96 8.19 -2.31
CA ALA A 161 19.00 8.11 -3.77
C ALA A 161 17.84 8.86 -4.44
N ALA A 162 16.66 8.91 -3.80
CA ALA A 162 15.48 9.61 -4.31
C ALA A 162 15.72 11.13 -4.45
N ASN A 163 16.60 11.73 -3.64
CA ASN A 163 16.91 13.16 -3.73
C ASN A 163 17.53 13.56 -5.09
N HIS A 164 18.09 12.58 -5.81
CA HIS A 164 18.76 12.81 -7.09
C HIS A 164 17.91 12.39 -8.29
N PHE A 165 16.82 11.63 -8.08
CA PHE A 165 16.03 11.02 -9.16
C PHE A 165 15.52 12.04 -10.17
N ASN A 166 14.74 13.04 -9.72
CA ASN A 166 14.13 14.02 -10.64
C ASN A 166 15.18 14.76 -11.49
N GLY A 167 16.29 15.16 -10.86
CA GLY A 167 17.37 15.87 -11.55
C GLY A 167 18.06 15.02 -12.60
N VAL A 168 18.36 13.76 -12.29
CA VAL A 168 18.98 12.84 -13.25
C VAL A 168 18.00 12.48 -14.37
N MET A 169 16.75 12.15 -14.07
CA MET A 169 15.78 11.79 -15.11
C MET A 169 15.53 12.94 -16.08
N ALA A 170 15.46 14.18 -15.59
CA ALA A 170 15.38 15.36 -16.45
C ALA A 170 16.64 15.53 -17.33
N ALA A 171 17.84 15.36 -16.75
CA ALA A 171 19.10 15.49 -17.49
C ALA A 171 19.27 14.41 -18.57
N GLU A 172 18.86 13.18 -18.28
CA GLU A 172 18.90 12.03 -19.20
C GLU A 172 17.66 11.95 -20.11
N GLN A 173 16.79 12.98 -20.08
CA GLN A 173 15.57 13.09 -20.89
C GLN A 173 14.67 11.84 -20.82
N ARG A 174 14.57 11.27 -19.62
CA ARG A 174 13.74 10.09 -19.35
C ARG A 174 12.35 10.52 -18.92
N GLU A 175 11.34 9.93 -19.54
CA GLU A 175 9.96 10.08 -19.07
C GLU A 175 9.81 9.43 -17.70
N HIS A 176 9.26 10.18 -16.74
CA HIS A 176 9.17 9.75 -15.35
C HIS A 176 8.04 10.46 -14.61
N VAL A 177 7.57 9.84 -13.53
CA VAL A 177 6.78 10.50 -12.49
C VAL A 177 7.75 10.89 -11.37
N ALA A 178 7.74 12.18 -11.03
CA ALA A 178 8.64 12.75 -10.03
C ALA A 178 8.47 12.10 -8.66
N VAL A 179 9.51 12.19 -7.83
CA VAL A 179 9.50 11.69 -6.46
C VAL A 179 8.40 12.38 -5.65
N GLU A 180 7.55 11.56 -5.05
CA GLU A 180 6.51 11.96 -4.10
C GLU A 180 6.85 11.45 -2.71
N TRP A 181 6.56 12.26 -1.69
CA TRP A 181 6.71 11.90 -0.28
C TRP A 181 5.35 11.44 0.23
N ILE A 182 5.23 10.17 0.58
CA ILE A 182 3.94 9.54 0.87
C ILE A 182 3.56 9.71 2.34
N GLU A 183 4.22 8.97 3.22
CA GLU A 183 3.94 9.03 4.65
C GLU A 183 5.21 8.82 5.48
N LYS A 184 5.14 9.21 6.75
CA LYS A 184 6.25 9.05 7.69
C LYS A 184 6.19 7.68 8.36
N VAL A 185 7.10 6.79 7.99
CA VAL A 185 7.22 5.44 8.57
C VAL A 185 8.38 5.43 9.58
N GLY A 186 8.02 5.56 10.85
CA GLY A 186 9.00 5.72 11.93
C GLY A 186 9.75 7.05 11.82
N SER A 187 11.06 7.00 11.54
CA SER A 187 11.91 8.19 11.50
C SER A 187 12.21 8.73 10.10
N ALA A 188 11.66 8.11 9.04
CA ALA A 188 11.89 8.52 7.66
C ALA A 188 10.58 8.58 6.90
N TYR A 189 10.53 9.43 5.87
CA TYR A 189 9.42 9.47 4.94
C TYR A 189 9.63 8.44 3.85
N ALA A 190 8.61 7.61 3.62
CA ALA A 190 8.58 6.76 2.44
C ALA A 190 8.40 7.63 1.19
N ARG A 191 9.03 7.22 0.10
CA ARG A 191 8.95 7.95 -1.17
C ARG A 191 8.62 6.99 -2.29
N THR A 192 7.95 7.49 -3.31
CA THR A 192 7.69 6.76 -4.55
C THR A 192 8.06 7.59 -5.75
N ALA A 193 8.39 6.95 -6.85
CA ALA A 193 8.56 7.55 -8.16
C ALA A 193 8.18 6.52 -9.23
N SER A 194 8.22 6.91 -10.50
CA SER A 194 8.12 5.92 -11.57
C SER A 194 8.98 6.30 -12.76
N LEU A 195 9.58 5.31 -13.39
CA LEU A 195 10.23 5.45 -14.69
C LEU A 195 9.28 4.96 -15.77
N VAL A 196 9.19 5.63 -16.90
CA VAL A 196 8.50 5.09 -18.09
C VAL A 196 9.57 4.59 -19.06
N MET A 197 9.41 3.34 -19.50
CA MET A 197 10.31 2.72 -20.45
C MET A 197 9.52 1.87 -21.43
N ASP A 198 9.64 2.21 -22.72
CA ASP A 198 8.91 1.61 -23.83
C ASP A 198 7.39 1.55 -23.59
N GLY A 199 6.84 2.62 -23.03
CA GLY A 199 5.41 2.73 -22.70
C GLY A 199 4.98 2.02 -21.41
N THR A 200 5.87 1.25 -20.77
CA THR A 200 5.60 0.60 -19.49
C THR A 200 6.06 1.48 -18.33
N ARG A 201 5.16 1.73 -17.38
CA ARG A 201 5.47 2.42 -16.13
C ARG A 201 6.04 1.43 -15.12
N ILE A 202 7.25 1.71 -14.63
CA ILE A 202 7.94 0.92 -13.61
C ILE A 202 7.87 1.67 -12.29
N PRO A 203 7.07 1.21 -11.31
CA PRO A 203 7.02 1.81 -9.98
C PRO A 203 8.33 1.61 -9.23
N ILE A 204 8.76 2.67 -8.51
CA ILE A 204 9.97 2.68 -7.70
C ILE A 204 9.60 3.10 -6.28
N HIS A 205 9.84 2.21 -5.32
CA HIS A 205 9.58 2.48 -3.91
C HIS A 205 10.89 2.70 -3.16
N PHE A 206 11.00 3.80 -2.42
CA PHE A 206 12.15 4.10 -1.57
C PHE A 206 11.75 3.98 -0.11
N ILE A 207 12.43 3.08 0.59
CA ILE A 207 12.25 2.87 2.03
C ILE A 207 13.46 3.36 2.80
N LYS A 208 13.31 3.47 4.13
CA LYS A 208 14.46 3.71 5.00
C LYS A 208 15.52 2.64 4.79
N HIS A 209 16.79 3.04 4.83
CA HIS A 209 17.90 2.10 4.80
C HIS A 209 17.76 1.05 5.92
N CYS A 210 17.88 -0.25 5.60
CA CYS A 210 17.72 -1.39 6.52
C CYS A 210 18.79 -1.49 7.63
N GLY A 211 19.53 -0.42 7.88
CA GLY A 211 20.61 -0.38 8.88
C GLY A 211 20.10 0.00 10.27
N LYS A 212 20.68 1.05 10.87
CA LYS A 212 20.32 1.47 12.23
C LYS A 212 18.89 2.03 12.31
N TYR A 213 18.20 1.67 13.39
CA TYR A 213 16.84 2.15 13.72
C TYR A 213 15.76 1.82 12.68
N PHE A 214 15.94 0.74 11.92
CA PHE A 214 14.92 0.25 11.01
C PHE A 214 13.87 -0.57 11.78
N SER A 215 12.59 -0.43 11.42
CA SER A 215 11.48 -1.18 12.01
C SER A 215 10.86 -2.05 10.93
N THR A 216 11.15 -3.34 10.96
CA THR A 216 10.70 -4.30 9.94
C THR A 216 9.18 -4.30 9.83
N ASP A 217 8.45 -4.38 10.93
CA ASP A 217 6.98 -4.47 10.92
C ASP A 217 6.33 -3.24 10.28
N ARG A 218 6.78 -2.03 10.62
CA ARG A 218 6.21 -0.79 10.09
C ARG A 218 6.49 -0.61 8.60
N TRP A 219 7.70 -0.96 8.17
CA TRP A 219 8.07 -0.88 6.76
C TRP A 219 7.45 -2.01 5.93
N SER A 220 7.27 -3.19 6.51
CA SER A 220 6.53 -4.28 5.91
C SER A 220 5.07 -3.88 5.70
N ASP A 221 4.38 -3.36 6.72
CA ASP A 221 3.01 -2.86 6.61
C ASP A 221 2.87 -1.80 5.50
N TYR A 222 3.76 -0.80 5.49
CA TYR A 222 3.80 0.22 4.44
C TYR A 222 3.90 -0.39 3.04
N LEU A 223 4.82 -1.33 2.82
CA LEU A 223 5.02 -1.96 1.51
C LEU A 223 3.83 -2.83 1.10
N HIS A 224 3.17 -3.51 2.03
CA HIS A 224 1.97 -4.28 1.70
C HIS A 224 0.80 -3.39 1.28
N ARG A 225 0.65 -2.21 1.89
CA ARG A 225 -0.38 -1.23 1.54
C ARG A 225 -0.08 -0.47 0.23
N ASN A 226 1.18 -0.13 -0.01
CA ASN A 226 1.55 0.83 -1.06
C ASN A 226 2.31 0.20 -2.25
N ALA A 227 2.74 -1.06 -2.13
CA ALA A 227 3.53 -1.79 -3.12
C ALA A 227 3.08 -3.26 -3.20
N THR A 228 1.76 -3.49 -3.19
CA THR A 228 1.14 -4.82 -3.00
C THR A 228 1.62 -5.84 -4.03
N ASP A 229 1.68 -5.47 -5.32
CA ASP A 229 2.11 -6.38 -6.40
C ASP A 229 3.60 -6.75 -6.30
N MET A 230 4.43 -5.79 -5.88
CA MET A 230 5.84 -6.03 -5.61
C MET A 230 6.00 -6.98 -4.42
N MET A 231 5.27 -6.76 -3.32
CA MET A 231 5.31 -7.63 -2.15
C MET A 231 4.80 -9.03 -2.45
N ARG A 232 3.74 -9.17 -3.27
CA ARG A 232 3.28 -10.46 -3.79
C ARG A 232 4.36 -11.16 -4.63
N SER A 233 5.16 -10.39 -5.37
CA SER A 233 6.28 -10.93 -6.16
C SER A 233 7.39 -11.45 -5.26
N ILE A 234 7.80 -10.65 -4.28
CA ILE A 234 8.80 -11.02 -3.27
C ILE A 234 8.34 -12.25 -2.47
N ALA A 235 7.09 -12.30 -2.01
CA ALA A 235 6.57 -13.39 -1.17
C ALA A 235 6.62 -14.75 -1.88
N VAL A 236 6.18 -14.83 -3.13
CA VAL A 236 6.26 -16.09 -3.91
C VAL A 236 7.71 -16.48 -4.14
N SER A 237 8.58 -15.52 -4.49
CA SER A 237 10.02 -15.80 -4.62
C SER A 237 10.61 -16.32 -3.31
N ALA A 238 10.12 -15.86 -2.16
CA ALA A 238 10.56 -16.29 -0.83
C ALA A 238 9.99 -17.66 -0.41
N GLY A 239 9.19 -18.32 -1.26
CA GLY A 239 8.48 -19.55 -0.92
C GLY A 239 7.42 -19.36 0.16
N ALA A 240 7.00 -18.11 0.42
CA ALA A 240 5.89 -17.84 1.31
C ALA A 240 4.59 -18.19 0.56
N SER A 241 3.73 -18.96 1.22
CA SER A 241 2.33 -19.04 0.80
C SER A 241 1.79 -17.61 0.82
N LEU A 242 1.46 -17.09 -0.35
CA LEU A 242 0.64 -15.89 -0.41
C LEU A 242 -0.60 -16.19 0.43
N PRO A 243 -1.09 -15.27 1.30
CA PRO A 243 -2.53 -15.27 1.50
C PRO A 243 -3.12 -15.21 0.09
N ASP A 244 -4.08 -16.09 -0.22
CA ASP A 244 -4.81 -16.04 -1.49
C ASP A 244 -5.09 -14.57 -1.81
N ALA A 245 -4.89 -14.16 -3.07
CA ALA A 245 -5.20 -12.79 -3.50
C ALA A 245 -6.49 -12.38 -2.78
N PRO A 246 -6.47 -11.29 -1.98
CA PRO A 246 -7.52 -11.06 -0.99
C PRO A 246 -8.83 -11.25 -1.70
N ALA A 247 -9.64 -12.20 -1.21
CA ALA A 247 -10.91 -12.51 -1.82
C ALA A 247 -11.66 -11.18 -1.91
N ARG A 248 -11.71 -10.62 -3.13
CA ARG A 248 -12.29 -9.30 -3.34
C ARG A 248 -13.68 -9.38 -2.76
N SER A 249 -14.06 -8.41 -1.97
CA SER A 249 -15.36 -8.42 -1.32
C SER A 249 -16.16 -7.24 -1.82
N LEU A 250 -17.45 -7.46 -2.01
CA LEU A 250 -18.41 -6.39 -2.11
C LEU A 250 -18.83 -6.01 -0.69
N HIS A 251 -18.57 -4.77 -0.31
CA HIS A 251 -18.94 -4.18 0.96
C HIS A 251 -20.23 -3.39 0.80
N VAL A 252 -21.24 -3.69 1.62
CA VAL A 252 -22.49 -2.92 1.65
C VAL A 252 -22.63 -2.24 2.99
N LEU A 253 -22.58 -0.90 2.97
CA LEU A 253 -22.70 -0.04 4.15
C LEU A 253 -24.07 0.61 4.18
N GLY A 254 -24.64 0.82 5.35
CA GLY A 254 -25.95 1.44 5.48
C GLY A 254 -26.06 2.41 6.64
N MET A 255 -26.79 3.50 6.38
CA MET A 255 -27.22 4.47 7.39
C MET A 255 -28.71 4.76 7.25
N ALA A 256 -29.43 4.80 8.36
CA ALA A 256 -30.85 5.13 8.45
C ALA A 256 -31.07 6.43 9.23
N LYS A 257 -31.91 7.32 8.69
CA LYS A 257 -32.21 8.60 9.31
C LYS A 257 -33.71 8.81 9.48
N SER A 258 -34.11 8.94 10.74
CA SER A 258 -35.51 9.12 11.15
C SER A 258 -36.00 10.58 11.12
N CYS A 259 -35.28 11.49 10.47
CA CYS A 259 -35.69 12.89 10.37
C CYS A 259 -36.88 13.04 9.41
N LEU A 260 -37.95 13.69 9.88
CA LEU A 260 -39.14 13.98 9.07
C LEU A 260 -38.99 15.27 8.26
N ASP A 261 -38.06 16.14 8.63
CA ASP A 261 -37.72 17.35 7.90
C ASP A 261 -36.23 17.72 8.05
N LEU A 262 -35.77 18.67 7.24
CA LEU A 262 -34.39 19.13 7.17
C LEU A 262 -34.13 20.43 7.94
N ARG A 263 -34.98 20.80 8.92
CA ARG A 263 -34.80 22.04 9.67
C ARG A 263 -33.66 21.93 10.68
N GLY A 264 -33.02 23.06 10.97
CA GLY A 264 -31.96 23.17 11.97
C GLY A 264 -30.78 22.24 11.67
N ALA A 265 -30.36 21.47 12.69
CA ALA A 265 -29.20 20.59 12.61
C ALA A 265 -29.43 19.30 11.79
N ASN A 266 -30.65 19.01 11.33
CA ASN A 266 -30.96 17.77 10.60
C ASN A 266 -30.30 17.75 9.21
N ALA A 267 -30.28 18.88 8.49
CA ALA A 267 -29.63 18.96 7.18
C ALA A 267 -28.11 18.70 7.24
N PRO A 268 -27.32 19.40 8.09
CA PRO A 268 -25.89 19.13 8.21
C PRO A 268 -25.56 17.70 8.67
N LYS A 269 -26.36 17.14 9.59
CA LYS A 269 -26.16 15.76 10.07
C LYS A 269 -26.39 14.74 8.95
N LEU A 270 -27.47 14.89 8.20
CA LEU A 270 -27.76 14.02 7.07
C LEU A 270 -26.67 14.10 5.98
N GLU A 271 -26.15 15.31 5.71
CA GLU A 271 -25.05 15.48 4.75
C GLU A 271 -23.75 14.83 5.23
N LEU A 272 -23.45 14.92 6.53
CA LEU A 272 -22.31 14.24 7.13
C LEU A 272 -22.42 12.72 7.00
N ASP A 273 -23.61 12.16 7.23
CA ASP A 273 -23.87 10.73 7.06
C ASP A 273 -23.71 10.29 5.60
N PHE A 274 -24.17 11.11 4.66
CA PHE A 274 -23.91 10.89 3.23
C PHE A 274 -22.40 10.89 2.91
N LEU A 275 -21.65 11.86 3.44
CA LEU A 275 -20.21 11.95 3.23
C LEU A 275 -19.44 10.76 3.81
N ARG A 276 -19.89 10.21 4.95
CA ARG A 276 -19.32 9.00 5.53
C ARG A 276 -19.41 7.82 4.58
N LEU A 277 -20.58 7.61 3.95
CA LEU A 277 -20.76 6.57 2.93
C LEU A 277 -19.82 6.80 1.74
N VAL A 278 -19.72 8.03 1.25
CA VAL A 278 -18.80 8.38 0.14
C VAL A 278 -17.34 8.06 0.47
N MET A 279 -16.89 8.42 1.67
CA MET A 279 -15.50 8.15 2.09
C MET A 279 -15.25 6.66 2.23
N ALA A 280 -16.13 5.91 2.88
CA ALA A 280 -15.97 4.48 3.05
C ALA A 280 -15.90 3.73 1.72
N ILE A 281 -16.75 4.11 0.75
CA ILE A 281 -16.72 3.52 -0.60
C ILE A 281 -15.37 3.74 -1.27
N ARG A 282 -14.82 4.96 -1.19
CA ARG A 282 -13.52 5.28 -1.79
C ARG A 282 -12.37 4.52 -1.13
N ASP A 283 -12.37 4.41 0.20
CA ASP A 283 -11.35 3.66 0.93
C ASP A 283 -11.32 2.17 0.51
N PHE A 284 -12.48 1.56 0.24
CA PHE A 284 -12.55 0.19 -0.28
C PHE A 284 -12.08 0.08 -1.73
N GLU A 285 -12.44 1.05 -2.57
CA GLU A 285 -11.98 1.08 -3.97
C GLU A 285 -10.46 1.23 -4.08
N ASP A 286 -9.85 2.03 -3.19
CA ASP A 286 -8.40 2.25 -3.13
C ASP A 286 -7.63 0.96 -2.79
N VAL A 287 -8.25 0.01 -2.07
CA VAL A 287 -7.67 -1.31 -1.76
C VAL A 287 -8.12 -2.41 -2.73
N GLY A 288 -8.89 -2.04 -3.77
CA GLY A 288 -9.33 -2.95 -4.83
C GLY A 288 -10.60 -3.75 -4.51
N ASP A 289 -11.31 -3.46 -3.42
CA ASP A 289 -12.62 -4.03 -3.13
C ASP A 289 -13.74 -3.25 -3.84
N GLU A 290 -14.95 -3.81 -3.88
CA GLU A 290 -16.15 -3.11 -4.35
C GLU A 290 -16.97 -2.63 -3.16
N ALA A 291 -17.60 -1.45 -3.26
CA ALA A 291 -18.43 -0.94 -2.16
C ALA A 291 -19.66 -0.19 -2.64
N VAL A 292 -20.76 -0.36 -1.91
CA VAL A 292 -22.04 0.33 -2.10
C VAL A 292 -22.56 0.83 -0.76
N GLY A 293 -23.08 2.06 -0.74
CA GLY A 293 -23.66 2.69 0.43
C GLY A 293 -25.18 2.86 0.32
N TYR A 294 -25.92 2.62 1.38
CA TYR A 294 -27.36 2.87 1.48
C TYR A 294 -27.63 4.01 2.45
N LEU A 295 -28.40 5.00 2.00
CA LEU A 295 -28.96 6.03 2.86
C LEU A 295 -30.49 5.91 2.88
N LEU A 296 -31.03 5.35 3.95
CA LEU A 296 -32.47 5.21 4.17
C LEU A 296 -33.01 6.45 4.88
N VAL A 297 -34.04 7.06 4.30
CA VAL A 297 -34.71 8.24 4.83
C VAL A 297 -36.23 8.05 4.85
N LEU A 298 -36.96 8.87 5.60
CA LEU A 298 -38.40 8.63 5.82
C LEU A 298 -39.34 9.35 4.86
N ASN A 299 -38.85 10.25 4.01
CA ASN A 299 -39.71 10.97 3.08
C ASN A 299 -38.99 11.42 1.81
N GLU A 300 -39.79 11.65 0.77
CA GLU A 300 -39.32 12.01 -0.57
C GLU A 300 -38.59 13.35 -0.66
N LYS A 301 -38.97 14.34 0.17
CA LYS A 301 -38.28 15.65 0.16
C LYS A 301 -36.85 15.51 0.65
N VAL A 302 -36.63 14.74 1.71
CA VAL A 302 -35.31 14.42 2.25
C VAL A 302 -34.51 13.59 1.23
N ALA A 303 -35.14 12.60 0.61
CA ALA A 303 -34.48 11.77 -0.41
C ALA A 303 -34.04 12.58 -1.63
N THR A 304 -34.89 13.49 -2.10
CA THR A 304 -34.58 14.39 -3.23
C THR A 304 -33.33 15.21 -2.93
N ARG A 305 -33.23 15.78 -1.72
CA ARG A 305 -32.05 16.53 -1.29
C ARG A 305 -30.80 15.66 -1.23
N ALA A 306 -30.88 14.44 -0.71
CA ALA A 306 -29.75 13.53 -0.66
C ALA A 306 -29.29 13.09 -2.06
N LYS A 307 -30.22 12.93 -3.02
CA LYS A 307 -29.89 12.62 -4.43
C LYS A 307 -29.12 13.76 -5.11
N GLU A 308 -29.37 15.02 -4.76
CA GLU A 308 -28.56 16.15 -5.26
C GLU A 308 -27.08 16.01 -4.86
N TRP A 309 -26.80 15.40 -3.71
CA TRP A 309 -25.43 15.17 -3.25
C TRP A 309 -24.69 14.09 -4.02
N GLN A 310 -25.39 13.13 -4.63
CA GLN A 310 -24.76 12.16 -5.53
C GLN A 310 -24.00 12.87 -6.66
N LYS A 311 -24.64 13.89 -7.25
CA LYS A 311 -24.02 14.75 -8.27
C LYS A 311 -22.94 15.66 -7.69
N LYS A 312 -23.21 16.29 -6.53
CA LYS A 312 -22.24 17.21 -5.87
C LYS A 312 -20.91 16.53 -5.57
N TYR A 313 -20.94 15.28 -5.12
CA TYR A 313 -19.76 14.55 -4.67
C TYR A 313 -19.20 13.56 -5.71
N GLY A 314 -19.84 13.45 -6.87
CA GLY A 314 -19.37 12.62 -7.98
C GLY A 314 -19.32 11.13 -7.65
N ILE A 315 -20.23 10.63 -6.80
CA ILE A 315 -20.25 9.22 -6.35
C ILE A 315 -21.15 8.32 -7.23
N GLY A 316 -21.90 8.92 -8.15
CA GLY A 316 -22.80 8.19 -9.05
C GLY A 316 -23.92 7.45 -8.30
N ASP A 317 -24.17 6.22 -8.73
CA ASP A 317 -25.18 5.30 -8.19
C ASP A 317 -24.67 4.44 -7.02
N LYS A 318 -23.40 4.58 -6.63
CA LYS A 318 -22.80 3.80 -5.53
C LYS A 318 -23.33 4.17 -4.14
N VAL A 319 -23.92 5.36 -3.98
CA VAL A 319 -24.72 5.69 -2.79
C VAL A 319 -26.19 5.66 -3.16
N ILE A 320 -26.90 4.64 -2.71
CA ILE A 320 -28.31 4.40 -2.99
C ILE A 320 -29.16 5.08 -1.92
N VAL A 321 -29.92 6.10 -2.33
CA VAL A 321 -30.88 6.79 -1.44
C VAL A 321 -32.26 6.12 -1.57
N ARG A 322 -32.78 5.60 -0.45
CA ARG A 322 -34.10 4.93 -0.36
C ARG A 322 -35.04 5.66 0.58
N VAL A 323 -36.33 5.69 0.23
CA VAL A 323 -37.39 6.12 1.14
C VAL A 323 -37.99 4.87 1.78
N ALA A 324 -38.00 4.83 3.11
CA ALA A 324 -38.57 3.71 3.85
C ALA A 324 -40.09 3.62 3.62
N SER A 325 -40.58 2.43 3.29
CA SER A 325 -42.01 2.13 3.22
C SER A 325 -42.52 1.79 4.62
N ILE A 326 -42.89 2.81 5.39
CA ILE A 326 -43.32 2.67 6.79
C ILE A 326 -44.85 2.64 6.88
N SER A 327 -45.40 1.78 7.75
CA SER A 327 -46.84 1.73 8.02
C SER A 327 -47.34 3.03 8.68
N GLU A 328 -48.64 3.36 8.55
CA GLU A 328 -49.21 4.53 9.24
C GLU A 328 -49.09 4.43 10.77
N ASP A 329 -49.18 3.22 11.32
CA ASP A 329 -49.03 2.97 12.76
C ASP A 329 -47.59 3.25 13.24
N ASP A 330 -46.58 2.78 12.50
CA ASP A 330 -45.17 3.04 12.79
C ASP A 330 -44.81 4.52 12.60
N LEU A 331 -45.39 5.17 11.58
CA LEU A 331 -45.23 6.60 11.35
C LEU A 331 -45.84 7.43 12.48
N ALA A 332 -46.99 7.00 13.01
CA ALA A 332 -47.62 7.60 14.18
C ALA A 332 -46.76 7.42 15.45
N ALA A 333 -46.20 6.22 15.66
CA ALA A 333 -45.27 5.95 16.75
C ALA A 333 -44.03 6.84 16.68
N LEU A 334 -43.45 7.00 15.48
CA LEU A 334 -42.27 7.82 15.24
C LEU A 334 -42.56 9.32 15.44
N ARG A 335 -43.72 9.81 14.98
CA ARG A 335 -44.18 11.19 15.25
C ARG A 335 -44.33 11.42 16.75
N SER A 336 -44.90 10.44 17.47
CA SER A 336 -45.03 10.48 18.93
C SER A 336 -43.67 10.53 19.62
N GLU A 337 -42.70 9.72 19.18
CA GLU A 337 -41.30 9.78 19.66
C GLU A 337 -40.70 11.18 19.43
N LYS A 338 -40.78 11.72 18.20
CA LYS A 338 -40.20 13.05 17.93
C LYS A 338 -40.85 14.16 18.75
N LEU A 339 -42.15 14.07 19.01
CA LEU A 339 -42.86 15.01 19.88
C LEU A 339 -42.40 14.88 21.34
N ARG A 340 -42.23 13.66 21.85
CA ARG A 340 -41.66 13.40 23.18
C ARG A 340 -40.25 13.97 23.29
N ASN A 341 -39.42 13.79 22.26
CA ASN A 341 -38.02 14.26 22.27
C ASN A 341 -37.94 15.79 22.23
N ALA A 342 -38.80 16.43 21.43
CA ALA A 342 -38.90 17.89 21.41
C ALA A 342 -39.38 18.46 22.75
N THR A 343 -40.34 17.79 23.40
CA THR A 343 -40.88 18.21 24.71
C THR A 343 -39.89 17.94 25.85
N GLY A 344 -39.21 16.80 25.83
CA GLY A 344 -38.17 16.43 26.78
C GLY A 344 -36.97 17.38 26.71
N MET A 345 -36.53 17.76 25.50
CA MET A 345 -35.48 18.78 25.31
C MET A 345 -35.85 20.16 25.89
N LEU A 346 -37.13 20.52 25.89
CA LEU A 346 -37.62 21.76 26.51
C LEU A 346 -37.68 21.68 28.04
N GLN A 347 -37.98 20.50 28.61
CA GLN A 347 -37.98 20.29 30.07
C GLN A 347 -36.57 20.12 30.65
N LEU A 348 -35.63 19.58 29.88
CA LEU A 348 -34.24 19.29 30.27
C LEU A 348 -33.30 20.51 30.25
N GLN A 349 -33.75 21.70 29.82
CA GLN A 349 -33.02 22.96 30.07
C GLN A 349 -32.91 23.32 31.58
N ARG A 350 -33.36 22.44 32.49
CA ARG A 350 -33.38 22.65 33.95
C ARG A 350 -32.67 21.55 34.77
N ILE A 351 -32.07 20.52 34.14
CA ILE A 351 -31.41 19.42 34.85
C ILE A 351 -30.12 18.99 34.11
N ASP A 352 -28.99 18.97 34.83
CA ASP A 352 -27.64 18.63 34.36
C ASP A 352 -27.39 17.10 34.27
N ASP A 353 -28.32 16.33 33.71
CA ASP A 353 -28.14 14.87 33.60
C ASP A 353 -28.08 14.40 32.14
N ALA A 354 -26.86 14.09 31.69
CA ALA A 354 -26.55 13.74 30.31
C ALA A 354 -26.93 12.29 29.95
N GLU A 355 -27.10 11.39 30.92
CA GLU A 355 -27.48 9.99 30.67
C GLU A 355 -28.95 9.87 30.24
N ALA A 356 -29.83 10.77 30.71
CA ALA A 356 -31.22 10.82 30.29
C ALA A 356 -31.42 11.24 28.82
N LEU A 357 -30.41 11.84 28.17
CA LEU A 357 -30.46 12.31 26.77
C LEU A 357 -30.43 11.17 25.74
N LEU A 358 -29.89 9.99 26.08
CA LEU A 358 -29.66 8.90 25.12
C LEU A 358 -30.83 7.92 25.00
N SER A 359 -31.72 7.86 26.00
CA SER A 359 -32.77 6.84 26.15
C SER A 359 -34.06 7.06 25.32
N LEU A 360 -34.13 8.10 24.47
CA LEU A 360 -35.40 8.56 23.91
C LEU A 360 -35.57 8.35 22.39
N ALA A 361 -34.62 7.72 21.70
CA ALA A 361 -34.64 7.55 20.24
C ALA A 361 -34.50 6.09 19.76
N GLU A 362 -35.00 5.14 20.55
CA GLU A 362 -34.87 3.70 20.27
C GLU A 362 -35.75 3.25 19.10
N ASP A 363 -37.00 3.74 19.01
CA ASP A 363 -37.94 3.29 17.98
C ASP A 363 -37.47 3.75 16.59
N GLY A 364 -37.12 5.02 16.43
CA GLY A 364 -36.64 5.56 15.16
C GLY A 364 -35.35 4.91 14.66
N LYS A 365 -34.47 4.47 15.58
CA LYS A 365 -33.27 3.69 15.25
C LYS A 365 -33.64 2.27 14.83
N ARG A 366 -34.40 1.57 15.67
CA ARG A 366 -34.85 0.18 15.45
C ARG A 366 -35.60 0.02 14.13
N PHE A 367 -36.54 0.92 13.83
CA PHE A 367 -37.28 0.89 12.56
C PHE A 367 -36.37 1.16 11.36
N GLY A 368 -35.44 2.11 11.50
CA GLY A 368 -34.47 2.44 10.46
C GLY A 368 -33.57 1.26 10.11
N GLU A 369 -32.96 0.63 11.11
CA GLU A 369 -32.08 -0.54 10.94
C GLU A 369 -32.81 -1.74 10.34
N ALA A 370 -34.02 -2.05 10.82
CA ALA A 370 -34.80 -3.19 10.33
C ALA A 370 -35.22 -3.03 8.85
N HIS A 371 -35.69 -1.85 8.45
CA HIS A 371 -36.06 -1.59 7.06
C HIS A 371 -34.83 -1.55 6.15
N LEU A 372 -33.73 -0.96 6.63
CA LEU A 372 -32.47 -0.90 5.90
C LEU A 372 -31.93 -2.31 5.61
N ALA A 373 -31.91 -3.18 6.63
CA ALA A 373 -31.49 -4.57 6.46
C ALA A 373 -32.38 -5.34 5.46
N THR A 374 -33.69 -5.11 5.51
CA THR A 374 -34.66 -5.73 4.59
C THR A 374 -34.40 -5.33 3.14
N GLU A 375 -34.23 -4.03 2.88
CA GLU A 375 -33.96 -3.51 1.53
C GLU A 375 -32.60 -3.98 1.00
N ILE A 376 -31.55 -3.96 1.83
CA ILE A 376 -30.22 -4.42 1.43
C ILE A 376 -30.22 -5.91 1.10
N THR A 377 -30.88 -6.74 1.91
CA THR A 377 -30.94 -8.19 1.69
C THR A 377 -31.70 -8.55 0.41
N LYS A 378 -32.67 -7.72 0.01
CA LYS A 378 -33.40 -7.87 -1.26
C LYS A 378 -32.51 -7.58 -2.46
N ASP A 379 -31.71 -6.52 -2.39
CA ASP A 379 -30.80 -6.12 -3.47
C ASP A 379 -29.57 -7.05 -3.53
N TYR A 380 -29.16 -7.64 -2.39
CA TYR A 380 -27.98 -8.50 -2.26
C TYR A 380 -28.29 -9.83 -1.54
N PRO A 381 -28.94 -10.79 -2.22
CA PRO A 381 -29.19 -12.12 -1.66
C PRO A 381 -27.87 -12.82 -1.32
N GLY A 382 -27.73 -13.28 -0.08
CA GLY A 382 -26.52 -13.98 0.39
C GLY A 382 -25.44 -13.07 1.00
N ILE A 383 -25.74 -11.78 1.20
CA ILE A 383 -24.90 -10.91 2.02
C ILE A 383 -24.74 -11.46 3.43
N LEU A 384 -23.51 -11.44 3.93
CA LEU A 384 -23.18 -11.81 5.30
C LEU A 384 -23.11 -10.54 6.15
N PRO A 385 -24.17 -10.21 6.94
CA PRO A 385 -24.10 -9.07 7.84
C PRO A 385 -23.11 -9.36 8.96
N LEU A 386 -22.36 -8.35 9.38
CA LEU A 386 -21.52 -8.45 10.57
C LEU A 386 -22.38 -8.47 11.83
N GLN A 387 -21.95 -9.25 12.82
CA GLN A 387 -22.70 -9.41 14.07
C GLN A 387 -22.56 -8.16 14.95
N ASP A 388 -23.59 -7.86 15.75
CA ASP A 388 -23.63 -6.75 16.72
C ASP A 388 -22.47 -6.75 17.74
N THR A 389 -21.75 -7.86 17.85
CA THR A 389 -20.58 -8.04 18.72
C THR A 389 -19.27 -7.54 18.09
N THR A 390 -19.29 -7.04 16.86
CA THR A 390 -18.10 -6.55 16.16
C THR A 390 -17.59 -5.26 16.81
N PRO A 391 -16.33 -5.19 17.29
CA PRO A 391 -15.77 -3.98 17.88
C PRO A 391 -15.78 -2.82 16.89
N ARG A 392 -16.02 -1.60 17.37
CA ARG A 392 -16.09 -0.40 16.53
C ARG A 392 -14.78 -0.14 15.77
N GLU A 393 -13.66 -0.54 16.36
CA GLU A 393 -12.32 -0.45 15.77
C GLU A 393 -12.19 -1.32 14.51
N ALA A 394 -12.99 -2.39 14.40
CA ALA A 394 -13.02 -3.30 13.26
C ALA A 394 -14.01 -2.86 12.15
N LEU A 395 -14.80 -1.80 12.38
CA LEU A 395 -15.74 -1.29 11.39
C LEU A 395 -15.08 -0.25 10.47
N PRO A 396 -15.55 -0.12 9.22
CA PRO A 396 -15.03 0.85 8.27
C PRO A 396 -15.07 2.28 8.84
N LEU A 397 -13.95 3.01 8.73
CA LEU A 397 -13.76 4.36 9.29
C LEU A 397 -14.00 4.47 10.82
N HIS A 398 -14.04 3.34 11.54
CA HIS A 398 -14.46 3.27 12.94
C HIS A 398 -15.84 3.90 13.19
N ILE A 399 -16.73 3.77 12.21
CA ILE A 399 -18.11 4.27 12.26
C ILE A 399 -19.02 3.14 12.72
N ALA A 400 -19.93 3.45 13.65
CA ALA A 400 -21.04 2.56 13.96
C ALA A 400 -22.08 2.70 12.85
N TRP A 401 -22.02 1.80 11.87
CA TRP A 401 -22.97 1.74 10.77
C TRP A 401 -24.30 1.16 11.25
N ASP A 402 -25.41 1.66 10.71
CA ASP A 402 -26.74 1.09 10.98
C ASP A 402 -26.92 -0.26 10.24
N TYR A 403 -26.09 -0.50 9.21
CA TYR A 403 -25.91 -1.80 8.58
C TYR A 403 -24.50 -1.92 8.00
N TYR A 404 -23.89 -3.08 8.11
CA TYR A 404 -22.67 -3.42 7.37
C TYR A 404 -22.62 -4.92 7.07
N GLY A 405 -22.32 -5.28 5.83
CA GLY A 405 -22.18 -6.66 5.39
C GLY A 405 -21.26 -6.81 4.18
N THR A 406 -20.84 -8.05 3.93
CA THR A 406 -19.90 -8.38 2.86
C THR A 406 -20.35 -9.57 2.02
N ILE A 407 -20.04 -9.54 0.71
CA ILE A 407 -20.18 -10.68 -0.21
C ILE A 407 -18.82 -10.98 -0.82
N PRO A 408 -18.29 -12.22 -0.70
CA PRO A 408 -17.10 -12.62 -1.41
C PRO A 408 -17.34 -12.60 -2.93
N ILE A 409 -16.51 -11.87 -3.67
CA ILE A 409 -16.49 -11.85 -5.12
C ILE A 409 -15.52 -12.96 -5.55
N SER A 410 -16.06 -14.00 -6.18
CA SER A 410 -15.23 -15.02 -6.80
C SER A 410 -14.54 -14.40 -8.02
N THR A 411 -13.21 -14.39 -8.06
CA THR A 411 -12.49 -14.12 -9.31
C THR A 411 -12.96 -15.09 -10.38
N PRO A 412 -13.28 -14.64 -11.61
CA PRO A 412 -13.47 -15.56 -12.72
C PRO A 412 -12.17 -16.36 -12.85
N THR A 413 -12.21 -17.62 -12.47
CA THR A 413 -11.21 -18.59 -12.93
C THR A 413 -11.23 -18.56 -14.44
N ASP A 414 -10.07 -18.40 -15.07
CA ASP A 414 -9.83 -18.70 -16.47
C ASP A 414 -10.39 -20.08 -16.80
N GLN A 415 -11.66 -20.12 -17.17
CA GLN A 415 -12.28 -21.19 -17.91
C GLN A 415 -12.86 -20.53 -19.15
N GLU A 416 -12.34 -20.97 -20.30
CA GLU A 416 -12.74 -20.67 -21.67
C GLU A 416 -12.13 -19.41 -22.29
N SER A 417 -10.92 -19.56 -22.86
CA SER A 417 -10.67 -19.46 -24.32
C SER A 417 -9.37 -20.15 -24.70
#